data_AF-A0AAN6YJD9-F1
#
_entry.id   AF-A0AAN6YJD9-F1
#
_cell.length_a   1.000
_cell.length_b   1.000
_cell.length_c   1.000
_cell.angle_alpha   90.00
_cell.angle_beta   90.00
_cell.angle_gamma   90.00
#
_symmetry.space_group_name_H-M   'P 1'
#
loop_
_entity.id
_entity.type
_entity.pdbx_description
1 polymer ?
#
loop_
_entity_poly.entity_id
_entity_poly.type
_entity_poly.pdbx_seq_one_letter_code
_entity_poly.pdbx_strand_id
1 'polypeptide(L)'
;MKWIEKRNTKYEEDKAYSLFGIFDVHMPILYGEGKEKAFDRLQEKIDKNSHRLAKLWSAGPHDPRVDKERIELAKGGLLVDAYHWVFDNPDFNRRRQLSESRLLWIKVDPGKGKTMLLRGIINELEQPITVNGGNLVYFFCQATDSRINNGTSVLRSLIYLLVQRQPRLLSHLPENTYPSDDTMAWIILSKTLIEMVEDPNLKATYLVIDALDECVIDQQKLLSLIVQISSISARVKCVVSSRNWLQIEEQLASVAEQLRLSLELNAESVTAAVEAFIRHKVLRLSQLKQYDSTMENFVQEYLTSNAKGTFLWVALVCQALADPKVRKRHTLKKIAYISARPG
;
A
#
# COMPACT_ATOMS: atom_id res chain seq x y z
N MET A 1 14.09 -21.74 22.53
CA MET A 1 14.95 -22.02 21.35
C MET A 1 15.76 -23.31 21.59
N LYS A 2 15.22 -24.48 21.21
CA LYS A 2 15.85 -25.79 21.52
C LYS A 2 17.17 -26.06 20.77
N TRP A 3 17.43 -25.33 19.69
CA TRP A 3 18.60 -25.57 18.84
C TRP A 3 19.91 -25.09 19.50
N ILE A 4 19.84 -24.02 20.31
CA ILE A 4 21.03 -23.36 20.86
C ILE A 4 21.57 -24.03 22.12
N GLU A 5 20.70 -24.73 22.85
CA GLU A 5 21.03 -25.48 24.05
C GLU A 5 22.09 -26.56 23.77
N LYS A 6 22.04 -27.16 22.57
CA LYS A 6 22.95 -28.21 22.12
C LYS A 6 24.18 -27.69 21.35
N ARG A 7 24.30 -26.38 21.12
CA ARG A 7 25.43 -25.81 20.36
C ARG A 7 26.68 -25.85 21.22
N ASN A 8 27.78 -26.38 20.68
CA ASN A 8 29.10 -26.27 21.28
C ASN A 8 29.81 -25.04 20.69
N THR A 9 30.42 -24.21 21.54
CA THR A 9 31.05 -22.95 21.13
C THR A 9 32.42 -22.81 21.79
N LYS A 10 33.30 -22.00 21.17
CA LYS A 10 34.67 -21.80 21.68
C LYS A 10 34.67 -20.98 22.96
N TYR A 11 33.85 -19.93 23.00
CA TYR A 11 33.56 -19.15 24.21
C TYR A 11 32.10 -19.37 24.59
N GLU A 12 31.77 -19.29 25.87
CA GLU A 12 30.40 -19.60 26.33
C GLU A 12 29.39 -18.51 25.89
N GLU A 13 29.87 -17.28 25.73
CA GLU A 13 29.12 -16.11 25.25
C GLU A 13 28.76 -16.20 23.77
N ASP A 14 29.53 -16.95 22.96
CA ASP A 14 29.25 -17.19 21.53
C ASP A 14 27.87 -17.83 21.32
N LYS A 15 27.32 -18.50 22.34
CA LYS A 15 25.93 -18.99 22.30
C LYS A 15 24.97 -17.82 22.13
N ALA A 16 25.13 -16.74 22.91
CA ALA A 16 24.33 -15.53 22.75
C ALA A 16 24.68 -14.80 21.44
N TYR A 17 25.97 -14.63 21.12
CA TYR A 17 26.38 -13.85 19.95
C TYR A 17 26.01 -14.51 18.61
N SER A 18 25.89 -15.85 18.57
CA SER A 18 25.37 -16.55 17.40
C SER A 18 23.92 -16.21 17.05
N LEU A 19 23.17 -15.60 17.97
CA LEU A 19 21.81 -15.12 17.76
C LEU A 19 21.73 -13.72 17.15
N PHE A 20 22.84 -12.97 17.10
CA PHE A 20 22.82 -11.59 16.59
C PHE A 20 22.27 -11.50 15.17
N GLY A 21 22.66 -12.44 14.30
CA GLY A 21 22.14 -12.49 12.93
C GLY A 21 20.67 -12.91 12.84
N ILE A 22 20.16 -13.68 13.82
CA ILE A 22 18.77 -14.16 13.84
C ILE A 22 17.82 -13.03 14.26
N PHE A 23 18.20 -12.29 15.30
CA PHE A 23 17.40 -11.16 15.79
C PHE A 23 17.81 -9.82 15.18
N ASP A 24 18.77 -9.84 14.25
CA ASP A 24 19.35 -8.66 13.59
C ASP A 24 19.78 -7.57 14.61
N VAL A 25 20.40 -8.03 15.70
CA VAL A 25 20.86 -7.20 16.81
C VAL A 25 22.34 -6.87 16.63
N HIS A 26 22.66 -5.58 16.79
CA HIS A 26 24.02 -5.09 16.86
C HIS A 26 24.33 -4.59 18.28
N MET A 27 25.28 -5.24 18.93
CA MET A 27 25.81 -4.86 20.25
C MET A 27 27.29 -5.28 20.37
N PRO A 28 28.10 -4.62 21.22
CA PRO A 28 29.49 -4.99 21.43
C PRO A 28 29.66 -6.42 21.95
N ILE A 29 30.59 -7.17 21.36
CA ILE A 29 31.04 -8.48 21.85
C ILE A 29 32.01 -8.26 23.01
N LEU A 30 31.71 -8.81 24.18
CA LEU A 30 32.50 -8.65 25.41
C LEU A 30 32.87 -10.03 25.97
N TYR A 31 33.97 -10.61 25.49
CA TYR A 31 34.47 -11.87 26.04
C TYR A 31 34.90 -11.71 27.49
N GLY A 32 34.53 -12.66 28.35
CA GLY A 32 34.77 -12.60 29.79
C GLY A 32 33.62 -11.99 30.59
N GLU A 33 32.53 -11.54 29.95
CA GLU A 33 31.31 -11.12 30.66
C GLU A 33 30.51 -12.30 31.22
N GLY A 34 30.74 -13.49 30.66
CA GLY A 34 30.04 -14.71 31.01
C GLY A 34 28.74 -14.89 30.24
N LYS A 35 28.37 -16.15 30.01
CA LYS A 35 27.24 -16.53 29.14
C LYS A 35 25.92 -15.86 29.56
N GLU A 36 25.60 -15.87 30.85
CA GLU A 36 24.32 -15.34 31.36
C GLU A 36 24.19 -13.85 31.06
N LYS A 37 25.22 -13.04 31.37
CA LYS A 37 25.22 -11.60 31.09
C LYS A 37 25.16 -11.28 29.60
N ALA A 38 25.81 -12.09 28.76
CA ALA A 38 25.71 -11.95 27.31
C ALA A 38 24.27 -12.18 26.80
N PHE A 39 23.55 -13.17 27.38
CA PHE A 39 22.14 -13.40 27.09
C PHE A 39 21.23 -12.29 27.63
N ASP A 40 21.48 -11.79 28.85
CA ASP A 40 20.71 -10.70 29.45
C ASP A 40 20.78 -9.43 28.60
N ARG A 41 21.99 -9.02 28.19
CA ARG A 41 22.18 -7.86 27.30
C ARG A 41 21.51 -8.06 25.94
N LEU A 42 21.57 -9.28 25.39
CA LEU A 42 20.88 -9.60 24.14
C LEU A 42 19.36 -9.44 24.30
N GLN A 43 18.78 -10.00 25.38
CA GLN A 43 17.36 -9.91 25.67
C GLN A 43 16.93 -8.45 25.89
N GLU A 44 17.67 -7.68 26.68
CA GLU A 44 17.42 -6.25 26.90
C GLU A 44 17.43 -5.47 25.59
N LYS A 45 18.37 -5.79 24.68
CA LYS A 45 18.45 -5.15 23.38
C LYS A 45 17.27 -5.51 22.47
N ILE A 46 16.84 -6.79 22.47
CA ILE A 46 15.65 -7.25 21.76
C ILE A 46 14.41 -6.52 22.30
N ASP A 47 14.26 -6.43 23.61
CA ASP A 47 13.11 -5.79 24.27
C ASP A 47 13.10 -4.28 23.99
N LYS A 48 14.26 -3.60 24.06
CA LYS A 48 14.39 -2.19 23.68
C LYS A 48 13.99 -1.95 22.22
N ASN A 49 14.40 -2.84 21.31
CA ASN A 49 14.04 -2.73 19.88
C ASN A 49 12.54 -2.95 19.65
N SER A 50 11.96 -3.98 20.28
CA SER A 50 10.52 -4.25 20.27
C SER A 50 9.72 -3.06 20.82
N HIS A 51 10.19 -2.44 21.90
CA HIS A 51 9.54 -1.28 22.51
C HIS A 51 9.60 -0.05 21.61
N ARG A 52 10.74 0.21 20.94
CA ARG A 52 10.87 1.32 19.98
C ARG A 52 9.92 1.16 18.80
N LEU A 53 9.80 -0.06 18.27
CA LEU A 53 8.82 -0.38 17.23
C LEU A 53 7.38 -0.23 17.73
N ALA A 54 7.08 -0.70 18.95
CA ALA A 54 5.77 -0.57 19.56
C ALA A 54 5.39 0.89 19.81
N LYS A 55 6.36 1.79 20.07
CA LYS A 55 6.10 3.24 20.20
C LYS A 55 5.81 3.91 18.86
N LEU A 56 6.56 3.55 17.81
CA LEU A 56 6.25 3.98 16.45
C LEU A 56 4.82 3.55 16.08
N TRP A 57 4.45 2.35 16.51
CA TRP A 57 3.14 1.72 16.32
C TRP A 57 2.01 2.40 17.10
N SER A 58 2.18 2.61 18.41
CA SER A 58 1.13 3.16 19.30
C SER A 58 0.75 4.60 18.95
N ALA A 59 1.59 5.31 18.19
CA ALA A 59 1.35 6.66 17.71
C ALA A 59 0.83 6.72 16.26
N GLY A 60 0.62 5.58 15.59
CA GLY A 60 0.28 5.48 14.16
C GLY A 60 -1.03 4.73 13.86
N PRO A 61 -1.45 4.69 12.58
CA PRO A 61 -2.60 3.92 12.13
C PRO A 61 -2.38 2.40 12.19
N HIS A 62 -3.43 1.64 11.87
CA HIS A 62 -3.43 0.18 11.74
C HIS A 62 -2.41 -0.34 10.72
N ASP A 63 -2.05 -1.63 10.84
CA ASP A 63 -0.95 -2.20 10.08
C ASP A 63 -1.32 -2.06 8.61
N PRO A 64 -0.48 -1.47 7.73
CA PRO A 64 -0.86 -1.30 6.34
C PRO A 64 -1.25 -2.62 5.66
N ARG A 65 -0.76 -3.76 6.15
CA ARG A 65 -1.18 -5.11 5.73
C ARG A 65 -2.64 -5.39 6.12
N VAL A 66 -3.05 -5.04 7.32
CA VAL A 66 -4.44 -5.12 7.78
C VAL A 66 -5.32 -4.14 7.01
N ASP A 67 -4.85 -2.93 6.72
CA ASP A 67 -5.59 -1.99 5.87
C ASP A 67 -5.77 -2.52 4.43
N LYS A 68 -4.73 -3.14 3.85
CA LYS A 68 -4.79 -3.81 2.55
C LYS A 68 -5.87 -4.91 2.52
N GLU A 69 -6.01 -5.69 3.59
CA GLU A 69 -7.05 -6.72 3.74
C GLU A 69 -8.44 -6.12 3.94
N ARG A 70 -8.57 -5.16 4.87
CA ARG A 70 -9.82 -4.45 5.16
C ARG A 70 -10.38 -3.78 3.92
N ILE A 71 -9.54 -3.11 3.14
CA ILE A 71 -9.92 -2.41 1.90
C ILE A 71 -10.44 -3.41 0.86
N GLU A 72 -9.79 -4.56 0.69
CA GLU A 72 -10.27 -5.59 -0.24
C GLU A 72 -11.65 -6.11 0.17
N LEU A 73 -11.81 -6.48 1.44
CA LEU A 73 -13.06 -6.99 1.96
C LEU A 73 -14.19 -5.95 1.81
N ALA A 74 -13.92 -4.68 2.15
CA ALA A 74 -14.88 -3.59 2.02
C ALA A 74 -15.29 -3.32 0.56
N LYS A 75 -14.39 -3.56 -0.41
CA LYS A 75 -14.67 -3.38 -1.84
C LYS A 75 -15.22 -4.65 -2.52
N GLY A 76 -15.37 -5.73 -1.76
CA GLY A 76 -15.99 -6.97 -2.19
C GLY A 76 -15.05 -7.90 -2.97
N GLY A 77 -13.77 -7.91 -2.60
CA GLY A 77 -12.74 -8.73 -3.22
C GLY A 77 -11.92 -8.01 -4.29
N LEU A 78 -10.77 -8.58 -4.63
CA LEU A 78 -9.93 -8.14 -5.74
C LEU A 78 -10.24 -9.00 -6.97
N LEU A 79 -10.65 -8.35 -8.07
CA LEU A 79 -10.90 -9.01 -9.35
C LEU A 79 -9.68 -8.84 -10.25
N VAL A 80 -9.03 -9.94 -10.61
CA VAL A 80 -7.81 -9.95 -11.46
C VAL A 80 -8.05 -9.22 -12.78
N ASP A 81 -9.15 -9.53 -13.46
CA ASP A 81 -9.53 -8.92 -14.74
C ASP A 81 -9.74 -7.39 -14.65
N ALA A 82 -9.94 -6.84 -13.45
CA ALA A 82 -10.15 -5.41 -13.27
C ALA A 82 -8.82 -4.60 -13.26
N TYR A 83 -7.67 -5.25 -13.08
CA TYR A 83 -6.38 -4.57 -13.00
C TYR A 83 -5.29 -5.19 -13.89
N HIS A 84 -5.40 -6.45 -14.31
CA HIS A 84 -4.33 -7.16 -15.02
C HIS A 84 -3.87 -6.44 -16.30
N TRP A 85 -4.78 -5.75 -16.98
CA TRP A 85 -4.50 -4.97 -18.18
C TRP A 85 -3.34 -3.97 -18.01
N VAL A 86 -3.03 -3.54 -16.78
CA VAL A 86 -1.90 -2.63 -16.51
C VAL A 86 -0.54 -3.27 -16.81
N PHE A 87 -0.43 -4.59 -16.68
CA PHE A 87 0.81 -5.33 -16.95
C PHE A 87 1.04 -5.57 -18.43
N ASP A 88 0.00 -5.44 -19.26
CA ASP A 88 0.12 -5.49 -20.71
C ASP A 88 0.43 -4.10 -21.29
N ASN A 89 0.33 -3.04 -20.48
CA ASN A 89 0.61 -1.68 -20.91
C ASN A 89 2.12 -1.49 -21.21
N PRO A 90 2.49 -1.08 -22.44
CA PRO A 90 3.89 -0.93 -22.83
C PRO A 90 4.66 0.09 -22.00
N ASP A 91 4.01 1.18 -21.58
CA ASP A 91 4.65 2.23 -20.79
C ASP A 91 4.95 1.72 -19.38
N PHE A 92 4.00 1.00 -18.76
CA PHE A 92 4.21 0.36 -17.47
C PHE A 92 5.38 -0.63 -17.50
N ASN A 93 5.43 -1.50 -18.53
CA ASN A 93 6.50 -2.48 -18.69
C ASN A 93 7.86 -1.84 -18.93
N ARG A 94 7.94 -0.84 -19.81
CA ARG A 94 9.18 -0.10 -20.07
C ARG A 94 9.76 0.44 -18.77
N ARG A 95 8.94 1.04 -17.90
CA ARG A 95 9.44 1.60 -16.63
C ARG A 95 9.74 0.59 -15.55
N ARG A 96 9.03 -0.52 -15.52
CA ARG A 96 9.42 -1.63 -14.67
C ARG A 96 10.85 -2.08 -14.97
N GLN A 97 11.24 -2.06 -16.24
CA GLN A 97 12.55 -2.50 -16.73
C GLN A 97 13.64 -1.41 -16.63
N LEU A 98 13.31 -0.14 -16.83
CA LEU A 98 14.29 0.95 -16.74
C LEU A 98 14.81 1.13 -15.31
N SER A 99 16.13 1.13 -15.16
CA SER A 99 16.84 1.39 -13.89
C SER A 99 16.83 2.87 -13.50
N GLU A 100 16.70 3.77 -14.47
CA GLU A 100 16.80 5.22 -14.29
C GLU A 100 15.51 5.87 -13.77
N SER A 101 14.36 5.21 -14.00
CA SER A 101 13.07 5.75 -13.55
C SER A 101 12.80 5.42 -12.09
N ARG A 102 12.84 6.47 -11.25
CA ARG A 102 12.72 6.37 -9.78
C ARG A 102 11.36 6.76 -9.24
N LEU A 103 10.52 7.43 -10.04
CA LEU A 103 9.16 7.84 -9.68
C LEU A 103 8.16 7.50 -10.78
N LEU A 104 7.10 6.80 -10.39
CA LEU A 104 5.95 6.43 -11.20
C LEU A 104 4.69 7.08 -10.61
N TRP A 105 4.00 7.91 -11.38
CA TRP A 105 2.72 8.51 -11.00
C TRP A 105 1.57 7.91 -11.82
N ILE A 106 0.57 7.33 -11.16
CA ILE A 106 -0.62 6.72 -11.77
C ILE A 106 -1.79 7.69 -11.55
N LYS A 107 -2.29 8.28 -12.64
CA LYS A 107 -3.40 9.23 -12.63
C LYS A 107 -4.72 8.48 -12.79
N VAL A 108 -5.58 8.56 -11.78
CA VAL A 108 -6.86 7.84 -11.78
C VAL A 108 -7.98 8.73 -11.29
N ASP A 109 -9.01 8.88 -12.14
CA ASP A 109 -10.20 9.63 -11.79
C ASP A 109 -11.01 8.98 -10.66
N PRO A 110 -11.81 9.78 -9.94
CA PRO A 110 -12.66 9.28 -8.86
C PRO A 110 -13.56 8.13 -9.33
N GLY A 111 -13.62 7.07 -8.52
CA GLY A 111 -14.50 5.93 -8.80
C GLY A 111 -14.03 4.98 -9.92
N LYS A 112 -12.87 5.22 -10.55
CA LYS A 112 -12.27 4.35 -11.58
C LYS A 112 -11.39 3.21 -11.04
N GLY A 113 -11.47 2.91 -9.74
CA GLY A 113 -10.81 1.72 -9.18
C GLY A 113 -9.33 1.88 -8.77
N LYS A 114 -8.81 3.11 -8.65
CA LYS A 114 -7.43 3.47 -8.21
C LYS A 114 -6.84 2.52 -7.17
N THR A 115 -7.49 2.42 -6.02
CA THR A 115 -7.04 1.57 -4.92
C THR A 115 -6.98 0.08 -5.26
N MET A 116 -7.95 -0.42 -6.03
CA MET A 116 -7.97 -1.83 -6.42
C MET A 116 -6.89 -2.13 -7.45
N LEU A 117 -6.64 -1.19 -8.37
CA LEU A 117 -5.52 -1.24 -9.30
C LEU A 117 -4.18 -1.28 -8.56
N LEU A 118 -3.93 -0.34 -7.64
CA LEU A 118 -2.68 -0.29 -6.88
C LEU A 118 -2.49 -1.50 -5.98
N ARG A 119 -3.57 -2.01 -5.39
CA ARG A 119 -3.52 -3.25 -4.63
C ARG A 119 -3.17 -4.46 -5.50
N GLY A 120 -3.74 -4.56 -6.70
CA GLY A 120 -3.38 -5.58 -7.68
C GLY A 120 -1.90 -5.50 -8.06
N ILE A 121 -1.40 -4.29 -8.32
CA ILE A 121 0.03 -4.02 -8.57
C ILE A 121 0.90 -4.50 -7.39
N ILE A 122 0.53 -4.16 -6.16
CA ILE A 122 1.26 -4.60 -4.96
C ILE A 122 1.30 -6.13 -4.88
N ASN A 123 0.19 -6.82 -5.13
CA ASN A 123 0.15 -8.29 -5.07
C ASN A 123 1.10 -8.95 -6.09
N GLU A 124 1.13 -8.46 -7.33
CA GLU A 124 2.01 -9.01 -8.37
C GLU A 124 3.49 -8.68 -8.13
N LEU A 125 3.78 -7.56 -7.46
CA LEU A 125 5.14 -7.13 -7.15
C LEU A 125 5.71 -7.79 -5.89
N GLU A 126 4.86 -8.18 -4.93
CA GLU A 126 5.28 -8.64 -3.60
C GLU A 126 6.17 -9.89 -3.66
N GLN A 127 5.78 -10.91 -4.41
CA GLN A 127 6.54 -12.16 -4.52
C GLN A 127 7.89 -11.96 -5.23
N PRO A 128 7.96 -11.38 -6.45
CA PRO A 128 9.24 -11.16 -7.13
C PRO A 128 10.23 -10.29 -6.34
N ILE A 129 9.74 -9.25 -5.66
CA ILE A 129 10.59 -8.37 -4.86
C ILE A 129 11.14 -9.12 -3.66
N THR A 130 10.29 -9.86 -2.94
CA THR A 130 10.70 -10.60 -1.74
C THR A 130 11.72 -11.70 -2.08
N VAL A 131 11.52 -12.42 -3.18
CA VAL A 131 12.45 -13.48 -3.65
C VAL A 131 13.81 -12.90 -4.01
N ASN A 132 13.85 -11.72 -4.65
CA ASN A 132 15.10 -11.01 -4.94
C ASN A 132 15.71 -10.31 -3.72
N GLY A 133 15.11 -10.50 -2.54
CA GLY A 133 15.55 -9.90 -1.28
C GLY A 133 15.27 -8.40 -1.17
N GLY A 134 14.49 -7.79 -2.07
CA GLY A 134 14.11 -6.38 -1.99
C GLY A 134 13.03 -6.10 -0.95
N ASN A 135 12.73 -4.82 -0.75
CA ASN A 135 11.67 -4.35 0.14
C ASN A 135 10.48 -3.85 -0.69
N LEU A 136 9.26 -4.19 -0.26
CA LEU A 136 8.02 -3.58 -0.76
C LEU A 136 7.28 -3.01 0.44
N VAL A 137 7.12 -1.69 0.44
CA VAL A 137 6.40 -0.95 1.48
C VAL A 137 5.31 -0.12 0.83
N TYR A 138 4.17 0.00 1.49
CA TYR A 138 3.01 0.66 0.91
C TYR A 138 2.10 1.32 1.94
N PHE A 139 1.31 2.27 1.48
CA PHE A 139 0.29 2.95 2.28
C PHE A 139 -0.94 3.27 1.43
N PHE A 140 -2.13 3.19 2.04
CA PHE A 140 -3.40 3.52 1.40
C PHE A 140 -4.05 4.71 2.09
N CYS A 141 -3.99 5.89 1.47
CA CYS A 141 -4.67 7.06 2.00
C CYS A 141 -6.20 6.88 1.93
N GLN A 142 -6.91 7.30 2.96
CA GLN A 142 -8.39 7.33 2.96
C GLN A 142 -8.88 8.63 3.58
N ALA A 143 -9.46 9.53 2.78
CA ALA A 143 -9.81 10.89 3.24
C ALA A 143 -10.82 10.87 4.40
N THR A 144 -11.68 9.84 4.44
CA THR A 144 -12.73 9.64 5.43
C THR A 144 -12.24 9.05 6.76
N ASP A 145 -10.96 8.68 6.86
CA ASP A 145 -10.37 8.10 8.06
C ASP A 145 -9.20 8.97 8.54
N SER A 146 -9.43 9.74 9.61
CA SER A 146 -8.45 10.67 10.18
C SER A 146 -7.13 10.03 10.59
N ARG A 147 -7.12 8.70 10.77
CA ARG A 147 -5.91 7.95 11.12
C ARG A 147 -4.98 7.78 9.92
N ILE A 148 -5.51 7.79 8.70
CA ILE A 148 -4.78 7.47 7.47
C ILE A 148 -4.97 8.51 6.36
N ASN A 149 -5.31 9.75 6.73
CA ASN A 149 -5.46 10.87 5.79
C ASN A 149 -4.43 11.99 6.01
N ASN A 150 -3.31 11.69 6.67
CA ASN A 150 -2.26 12.68 6.97
C ASN A 150 -0.87 12.14 6.63
N GLY A 151 0.04 13.05 6.27
CA GLY A 151 1.40 12.71 5.87
C GLY A 151 2.19 11.99 6.96
N THR A 152 2.04 12.38 8.22
CA THR A 152 2.76 11.75 9.34
C THR A 152 2.42 10.26 9.46
N SER A 153 1.14 9.90 9.29
CA SER A 153 0.68 8.50 9.25
C SER A 153 1.27 7.72 8.08
N VAL A 154 1.43 8.35 6.91
CA VAL A 154 2.14 7.76 5.76
C VAL A 154 3.57 7.42 6.16
N LEU A 155 4.32 8.38 6.72
CA LEU A 155 5.72 8.16 7.11
C LEU A 155 5.87 7.08 8.17
N ARG A 156 5.05 7.13 9.24
CA ARG A 156 5.06 6.10 10.31
C ARG A 156 4.88 4.71 9.73
N SER A 157 3.93 4.55 8.82
CA SER A 157 3.58 3.27 8.20
C SER A 157 4.66 2.74 7.27
N LEU A 158 5.23 3.62 6.42
CA LEU A 158 6.30 3.24 5.51
C LEU A 158 7.56 2.82 6.27
N ILE A 159 7.95 3.60 7.29
CA ILE A 159 9.07 3.28 8.17
C ILE A 159 8.83 1.95 8.89
N TYR A 160 7.63 1.77 9.46
CA TYR A 160 7.27 0.53 10.14
C TYR A 160 7.42 -0.69 9.23
N LEU A 161 6.81 -0.66 8.04
CA LEU A 161 6.93 -1.77 7.08
C LEU A 161 8.38 -1.99 6.64
N LEU A 162 9.15 -0.91 6.46
CA LEU A 162 10.53 -0.99 6.01
C LEU A 162 11.40 -1.69 7.06
N VAL A 163 11.23 -1.35 8.34
CA VAL A 163 11.92 -2.04 9.44
C VAL A 163 11.44 -3.48 9.59
N GLN A 164 10.16 -3.78 9.38
CA GLN A 164 9.68 -5.16 9.38
C GLN A 164 10.31 -6.01 8.26
N ARG A 165 10.55 -5.42 7.08
CA ARG A 165 11.19 -6.10 5.93
C ARG A 165 12.72 -6.16 6.05
N GLN A 166 13.34 -5.14 6.65
CA GLN A 166 14.77 -5.02 6.84
C GLN A 166 15.08 -4.50 8.27
N PRO A 167 15.14 -5.39 9.27
CA PRO A 167 15.23 -5.01 10.68
C PRO A 167 16.46 -4.16 11.05
N ARG A 168 17.59 -4.28 10.34
CA ARG A 168 18.76 -3.40 10.50
C ARG A 168 18.45 -1.92 10.49
N LEU A 169 17.47 -1.50 9.67
CA LEU A 169 17.10 -0.10 9.54
C LEU A 169 16.55 0.48 10.85
N LEU A 170 16.17 -0.36 11.81
CA LEU A 170 15.79 0.05 13.17
C LEU A 170 16.87 0.91 13.86
N SER A 171 18.15 0.81 13.46
CA SER A 171 19.21 1.69 13.96
C SER A 171 18.95 3.17 13.69
N HIS A 172 18.21 3.51 12.63
CA HIS A 172 17.87 4.88 12.25
C HIS A 172 16.68 5.47 13.01
N LEU A 173 15.91 4.64 13.72
CA LEU A 173 14.82 5.18 14.54
C LEU A 173 15.42 6.04 15.68
N PRO A 174 14.77 7.11 16.13
CA PRO A 174 15.20 7.83 17.32
C PRO A 174 15.21 6.90 18.56
N GLU A 175 16.10 7.19 19.52
CA GLU A 175 16.08 6.50 20.82
C GLU A 175 14.94 6.99 21.73
N ASN A 176 14.55 8.25 21.57
CA ASN A 176 13.52 8.91 22.37
C ASN A 176 12.11 8.74 21.78
N THR A 177 11.10 8.94 22.62
CA THR A 177 9.69 8.82 22.27
C THR A 177 9.33 9.78 21.14
N TYR A 178 8.53 9.32 20.17
CA TYR A 178 7.96 10.18 19.15
C TYR A 178 7.12 11.28 19.80
N PRO A 179 7.28 12.54 19.39
CA PRO A 179 6.47 13.63 19.90
C PRO A 179 4.99 13.33 19.70
N SER A 180 4.17 13.74 20.67
CA SER A 180 2.72 13.80 20.49
C SER A 180 2.30 14.91 19.53
N ASP A 181 3.17 15.91 19.32
CA ASP A 181 2.98 16.98 18.34
C ASP A 181 3.24 16.47 16.91
N ASP A 182 2.24 16.61 16.04
CA ASP A 182 2.31 16.14 14.66
C ASP A 182 3.35 16.89 13.82
N THR A 183 3.64 18.16 14.14
CA THR A 183 4.67 18.93 13.41
C THR A 183 6.07 18.40 13.70
N MET A 184 6.41 18.21 14.97
CA MET A 184 7.69 17.60 15.36
C MET A 184 7.77 16.14 14.90
N ALA A 185 6.67 15.39 14.96
CA ALA A 185 6.63 14.03 14.47
C ALA A 185 6.95 13.95 12.97
N TRP A 186 6.36 14.84 12.15
CA TRP A 186 6.70 14.94 10.73
C TRP A 186 8.20 15.13 10.51
N ILE A 187 8.81 16.11 11.17
CA ILE A 187 10.24 16.44 11.00
C ILE A 187 11.14 15.24 11.34
N ILE A 188 10.87 14.58 12.46
CA ILE A 188 11.64 13.42 12.91
C ILE A 188 11.48 12.27 11.93
N LEU A 189 10.24 11.94 11.55
CA LEU A 189 9.96 10.81 10.68
C LEU A 189 10.46 11.05 9.25
N SER A 190 10.36 12.27 8.72
CA SER A 190 10.89 12.59 7.39
C SER A 190 12.41 12.44 7.37
N LYS A 191 13.09 12.91 8.43
CA LYS A 191 14.54 12.76 8.58
C LYS A 191 14.92 11.28 8.69
N THR A 192 14.26 10.53 9.57
CA THR A 192 14.50 9.08 9.73
C THR A 192 14.30 8.31 8.42
N LEU A 193 13.24 8.62 7.66
CA LEU A 193 13.01 7.96 6.38
C LEU A 193 14.12 8.29 5.36
N ILE A 194 14.58 9.55 5.31
CA ILE A 194 15.71 9.94 4.45
C ILE A 194 16.98 9.17 4.84
N GLU A 195 17.32 9.11 6.13
CA GLU A 195 18.49 8.36 6.63
C GLU A 195 18.41 6.87 6.28
N MET A 196 17.22 6.26 6.38
CA MET A 196 16.99 4.87 5.92
C MET A 196 17.16 4.71 4.41
N VAL A 197 16.70 5.69 3.62
CA VAL A 197 16.77 5.69 2.16
C VAL A 197 18.22 5.83 1.66
N GLU A 198 19.04 6.58 2.38
CA GLU A 198 20.47 6.81 2.10
C GLU A 198 21.37 5.70 2.67
N ASP A 199 20.82 4.76 3.46
CA ASP A 199 21.61 3.68 4.05
C ASP A 199 22.34 2.88 2.95
N PRO A 200 23.68 2.72 3.05
CA PRO A 200 24.47 2.05 2.02
C PRO A 200 24.11 0.57 1.86
N ASN A 201 23.45 -0.04 2.84
CA ASN A 201 22.95 -1.41 2.83
C ASN A 201 21.43 -1.49 2.58
N LEU A 202 20.76 -0.39 2.24
CA LEU A 202 19.37 -0.45 1.81
C LEU A 202 19.25 -1.34 0.58
N LYS A 203 18.39 -2.36 0.67
CA LYS A 203 18.08 -3.23 -0.47
C LYS A 203 17.17 -2.51 -1.46
N ALA A 204 17.08 -3.00 -2.71
CA ALA A 204 16.16 -2.43 -3.69
C ALA A 204 14.74 -2.33 -3.10
N THR A 205 14.19 -1.13 -3.05
CA THR A 205 12.97 -0.81 -2.28
C THR A 205 11.92 -0.17 -3.17
N TYR A 206 10.72 -0.74 -3.16
CA TYR A 206 9.53 -0.14 -3.77
C TYR A 206 8.68 0.52 -2.69
N LEU A 207 8.40 1.81 -2.86
CA LEU A 207 7.57 2.62 -1.97
C LEU A 207 6.28 2.99 -2.70
N VAL A 208 5.15 2.43 -2.27
CA VAL A 208 3.86 2.62 -2.93
C VAL A 208 2.91 3.46 -2.09
N ILE A 209 2.37 4.55 -2.62
CA ILE A 209 1.35 5.37 -1.94
C ILE A 209 0.11 5.44 -2.80
N ASP A 210 -0.97 4.79 -2.36
CA ASP A 210 -2.28 4.88 -3.01
C ASP A 210 -3.04 6.12 -2.54
N ALA A 211 -3.75 6.74 -3.47
CA ALA A 211 -4.68 7.82 -3.23
C ALA A 211 -4.08 9.04 -2.54
N LEU A 212 -2.92 9.52 -3.00
CA LEU A 212 -2.25 10.67 -2.41
C LEU A 212 -3.14 11.92 -2.32
N ASP A 213 -4.09 12.11 -3.26
CA ASP A 213 -5.12 13.16 -3.22
C ASP A 213 -6.02 13.10 -1.97
N GLU A 214 -6.10 11.94 -1.30
CA GLU A 214 -6.85 11.73 -0.07
C GLU A 214 -6.04 12.02 1.20
N CYS A 215 -4.77 12.38 1.06
CA CYS A 215 -3.98 12.97 2.14
C CYS A 215 -4.44 14.43 2.35
N VAL A 216 -5.17 14.69 3.43
CA VAL A 216 -5.73 16.00 3.77
C VAL A 216 -4.70 16.89 4.45
N ILE A 217 -3.90 16.33 5.37
CA ILE A 217 -2.90 17.07 6.15
C ILE A 217 -1.50 16.74 5.62
N ASP A 218 -0.65 17.76 5.45
CA ASP A 218 0.76 17.65 5.03
C ASP A 218 1.01 17.08 3.62
N GLN A 219 0.01 17.01 2.75
CA GLN A 219 0.14 16.47 1.38
C GLN A 219 1.31 17.11 0.60
N GLN A 220 1.45 18.42 0.69
CA GLN A 220 2.50 19.17 -0.01
C GLN A 220 3.90 18.83 0.52
N LYS A 221 4.03 18.65 1.84
CA LYS A 221 5.29 18.21 2.45
C LYS A 221 5.63 16.78 2.03
N LEU A 222 4.61 15.92 1.95
CA LEU A 222 4.75 14.53 1.48
C LEU A 222 5.16 14.45 0.01
N LEU A 223 4.56 15.25 -0.87
CA LEU A 223 4.97 15.36 -2.27
C LEU A 223 6.44 15.77 -2.39
N SER A 224 6.84 16.84 -1.70
CA SER A 224 8.23 17.30 -1.67
C SER A 224 9.19 16.20 -1.20
N LEU A 225 8.83 15.46 -0.16
CA LEU A 225 9.64 14.35 0.35
C LEU A 225 9.73 13.19 -0.65
N ILE A 226 8.65 12.82 -1.33
CA ILE A 226 8.66 11.77 -2.36
C ILE A 226 9.61 12.16 -3.51
N VAL A 227 9.53 13.42 -3.95
CA VAL A 227 10.41 14.00 -4.99
C VAL A 227 11.87 13.95 -4.54
N GLN A 228 12.15 14.30 -3.28
CA GLN A 228 13.48 14.23 -2.69
C GLN A 228 14.01 12.79 -2.62
N ILE A 229 13.23 11.86 -2.06
CA ILE A 229 13.58 10.42 -1.96
C ILE A 229 13.90 9.84 -3.33
N SER A 230 13.07 10.18 -4.32
CA SER A 230 13.25 9.73 -5.71
C SER A 230 14.48 10.34 -6.38
N SER A 231 15.08 11.39 -5.82
CA SER A 231 16.29 12.03 -6.34
C SER A 231 17.57 11.53 -5.66
N ILE A 232 17.52 11.26 -4.36
CA ILE A 232 18.71 10.92 -3.57
C ILE A 232 19.14 9.45 -3.69
N SER A 233 18.22 8.51 -3.93
CA SER A 233 18.53 7.08 -3.91
C SER A 233 18.08 6.36 -5.16
N ALA A 234 19.02 5.81 -5.92
CA ALA A 234 18.74 4.97 -7.09
C ALA A 234 18.16 3.60 -6.71
N ARG A 235 18.22 3.21 -5.43
CA ARG A 235 17.68 1.93 -4.94
C ARG A 235 16.20 2.00 -4.60
N VAL A 236 15.62 3.20 -4.54
CA VAL A 236 14.22 3.41 -4.22
C VAL A 236 13.42 3.73 -5.46
N LYS A 237 12.35 2.98 -5.68
CA LYS A 237 11.35 3.23 -6.72
C LYS A 237 10.03 3.61 -6.07
N CYS A 238 9.61 4.85 -6.26
CA CYS A 238 8.35 5.37 -5.75
C CYS A 238 7.22 5.13 -6.77
N VAL A 239 6.08 4.60 -6.32
CA VAL A 239 4.86 4.45 -7.09
C VAL A 239 3.74 5.17 -6.36
N VAL A 240 3.16 6.20 -6.97
CA VAL A 240 2.14 7.04 -6.34
C VAL A 240 0.91 7.04 -7.21
N SER A 241 -0.27 6.96 -6.61
CA SER A 241 -1.54 7.15 -7.32
C SER A 241 -2.29 8.38 -6.82
N SER A 242 -2.91 9.14 -7.71
CA SER A 242 -3.80 10.24 -7.32
C SER A 242 -4.80 10.62 -8.41
N ARG A 243 -5.72 11.53 -8.08
CA ARG A 243 -6.47 12.29 -9.09
C ARG A 243 -5.53 13.20 -9.89
N ASN A 244 -6.00 13.63 -11.06
CA ASN A 244 -5.30 14.57 -11.93
C ASN A 244 -5.45 16.02 -11.43
N TRP A 245 -4.92 16.32 -10.24
CA TRP A 245 -4.91 17.67 -9.69
C TRP A 245 -3.66 18.41 -10.14
N LEU A 246 -3.84 19.62 -10.68
CA LEU A 246 -2.76 20.45 -11.20
C LEU A 246 -1.64 20.67 -10.16
N GLN A 247 -2.01 20.90 -8.90
CA GLN A 247 -1.05 21.08 -7.81
C GLN A 247 -0.13 19.86 -7.60
N ILE A 248 -0.67 18.63 -7.75
CA ILE A 248 0.12 17.40 -7.67
C ILE A 248 1.00 17.28 -8.92
N GLU A 249 0.45 17.59 -10.09
CA GLU A 249 1.19 17.56 -11.35
C GLU A 249 2.41 18.46 -11.35
N GLU A 250 2.23 19.73 -10.97
CA GLU A 250 3.27 20.75 -10.97
C GLU A 250 4.46 20.35 -10.09
N GLN A 251 4.20 19.74 -8.93
CA GLN A 251 5.27 19.29 -8.03
C GLN A 251 5.99 18.05 -8.55
N LEU A 252 5.23 17.05 -9.02
CA LEU A 252 5.83 15.82 -9.50
C LEU A 252 6.55 16.01 -10.83
N ALA A 253 6.15 16.98 -11.66
CA ALA A 253 6.76 17.26 -12.97
C ALA A 253 8.26 17.61 -12.90
N SER A 254 8.75 18.09 -11.74
CA SER A 254 10.15 18.45 -11.55
C SER A 254 11.13 17.27 -11.55
N VAL A 255 10.66 16.06 -11.20
CA VAL A 255 11.51 14.86 -11.02
C VAL A 255 10.92 13.63 -11.69
N ALA A 256 9.59 13.58 -11.85
CA ALA A 256 8.98 12.58 -12.69
C ALA A 256 9.26 12.93 -14.16
N GLU A 257 10.19 12.23 -14.80
CA GLU A 257 9.94 11.85 -16.18
C GLU A 257 8.54 11.24 -16.16
N GLN A 258 7.52 11.82 -16.78
CA GLN A 258 6.15 11.42 -16.48
C GLN A 258 5.84 10.06 -17.10
N LEU A 259 5.60 9.01 -16.30
CA LEU A 259 4.72 7.95 -16.78
C LEU A 259 3.32 8.51 -16.64
N ARG A 260 2.70 8.93 -17.74
CA ARG A 260 1.27 9.22 -17.75
C ARG A 260 0.54 7.89 -17.92
N LEU A 261 0.45 7.07 -16.87
CA LEU A 261 -0.73 6.21 -16.76
C LEU A 261 -1.91 7.12 -16.39
N SER A 262 -2.32 7.96 -17.34
CA SER A 262 -3.63 8.58 -17.31
C SER A 262 -4.59 7.53 -17.84
N LEU A 263 -5.54 7.11 -17.01
CA LEU A 263 -6.61 6.22 -17.46
C LEU A 263 -7.45 6.84 -18.60
N GLU A 264 -7.34 8.15 -18.83
CA GLU A 264 -7.88 8.82 -20.02
C GLU A 264 -7.26 8.26 -21.32
N LEU A 265 -5.99 7.83 -21.29
CA LEU A 265 -5.26 7.28 -22.44
C LEU A 265 -5.47 5.77 -22.65
N ASN A 266 -6.09 5.07 -21.68
CA ASN A 266 -6.40 3.64 -21.74
C ASN A 266 -7.91 3.39 -21.61
N ALA A 267 -8.73 4.27 -22.19
CA ALA A 267 -10.19 4.21 -22.05
C ALA A 267 -10.78 2.83 -22.43
N GLU A 268 -10.21 2.16 -23.44
CA GLU A 268 -10.60 0.80 -23.85
C GLU A 268 -10.29 -0.24 -22.78
N SER A 269 -9.06 -0.27 -22.25
CA SER A 269 -8.67 -1.20 -21.18
C SER A 269 -9.49 -1.00 -19.91
N VAL A 270 -9.79 0.24 -19.56
CA VAL A 270 -10.66 0.57 -18.43
C VAL A 270 -12.10 0.12 -18.67
N THR A 271 -12.60 0.29 -19.89
CA THR A 271 -13.94 -0.16 -20.27
C THR A 271 -14.03 -1.68 -20.16
N ALA A 272 -13.05 -2.42 -20.71
CA ALA A 272 -12.99 -3.87 -20.61
C ALA A 272 -12.89 -4.35 -19.14
N ALA A 273 -12.10 -3.67 -18.31
CA ALA A 273 -11.99 -3.96 -16.89
C ALA A 273 -13.30 -3.73 -16.13
N VAL A 274 -14.03 -2.66 -16.48
CA VAL A 274 -15.36 -2.36 -15.90
C VAL A 274 -16.39 -3.36 -16.38
N GLU A 275 -16.37 -3.80 -17.63
CA GLU A 275 -17.24 -4.86 -18.14
C GLU A 275 -17.01 -6.18 -17.42
N ALA A 276 -15.74 -6.58 -17.20
CA ALA A 276 -15.42 -7.76 -16.41
C ALA A 276 -15.97 -7.64 -14.97
N PHE A 277 -15.84 -6.45 -14.36
CA PHE A 277 -16.41 -6.17 -13.05
C PHE A 277 -17.94 -6.23 -13.03
N ILE A 278 -18.61 -5.71 -14.07
CA ILE A 278 -20.06 -5.80 -14.24
C ILE A 278 -20.49 -7.26 -14.31
N ARG A 279 -19.88 -8.07 -15.19
CA ARG A 279 -20.19 -9.51 -15.30
C ARG A 279 -20.09 -10.21 -13.95
N HIS A 280 -19.00 -9.97 -13.23
CA HIS A 280 -18.80 -10.54 -11.89
C HIS A 280 -19.89 -10.11 -10.90
N LYS A 281 -20.22 -8.81 -10.83
CA LYS A 281 -21.24 -8.29 -9.90
C LYS A 281 -22.65 -8.76 -10.26
N VAL A 282 -22.98 -8.83 -11.54
CA VAL A 282 -24.27 -9.33 -12.03
C VAL A 282 -24.45 -10.80 -11.69
N LEU A 283 -23.43 -11.64 -11.90
CA LEU A 283 -23.47 -13.06 -11.51
C LEU A 283 -23.77 -13.23 -10.02
N ARG A 284 -23.07 -12.48 -9.15
CA ARG A 284 -23.30 -12.51 -7.70
C ARG A 284 -24.70 -12.02 -7.31
N LEU A 285 -25.19 -10.98 -7.98
CA LEU A 285 -26.53 -10.45 -7.75
C LEU A 285 -27.62 -11.42 -8.23
N SER A 286 -27.40 -12.06 -9.38
CA SER A 286 -28.27 -13.09 -9.97
C SER A 286 -28.43 -14.27 -9.02
N GLN A 287 -27.32 -14.76 -8.45
CA GLN A 287 -27.32 -15.80 -7.41
C GLN A 287 -28.09 -15.37 -6.16
N LEU A 288 -27.84 -14.15 -5.67
CA LEU A 288 -28.48 -13.62 -4.46
C LEU A 288 -30.00 -13.44 -4.61
N LYS A 289 -30.45 -13.00 -5.80
CA LYS A 289 -31.85 -12.65 -6.07
C LYS A 289 -32.61 -13.69 -6.88
N GLN A 290 -31.94 -14.78 -7.27
CA GLN A 290 -32.46 -15.85 -8.11
C GLN A 290 -33.03 -15.30 -9.43
N TYR A 291 -32.21 -14.51 -10.14
CA TYR A 291 -32.59 -14.01 -11.46
C TYR A 291 -32.61 -15.15 -12.49
N ASP A 292 -33.50 -15.02 -13.46
CA ASP A 292 -33.46 -15.82 -14.69
C ASP A 292 -32.51 -15.16 -15.70
N SER A 293 -32.18 -15.88 -16.77
CA SER A 293 -31.27 -15.41 -17.82
C SER A 293 -31.73 -14.08 -18.45
N THR A 294 -33.04 -13.90 -18.59
CA THR A 294 -33.62 -12.67 -19.15
C THR A 294 -33.35 -11.47 -18.25
N MET A 295 -33.60 -11.60 -16.94
CA MET A 295 -33.33 -10.53 -15.98
C MET A 295 -31.83 -10.28 -15.81
N GLU A 296 -31.02 -11.33 -15.82
CA GLU A 296 -29.56 -11.22 -15.75
C GLU A 296 -28.99 -10.40 -16.92
N ASN A 297 -29.37 -10.75 -18.16
CA ASN A 297 -28.95 -10.04 -19.37
C ASN A 297 -29.39 -8.57 -19.34
N PHE A 298 -30.64 -8.31 -18.95
CA PHE A 298 -31.14 -6.94 -18.84
C PHE A 298 -30.33 -6.08 -17.85
N VAL A 299 -30.02 -6.62 -16.67
CA VAL A 299 -29.21 -5.91 -15.66
C VAL A 299 -27.79 -5.68 -16.18
N GLN A 300 -27.21 -6.67 -16.86
CA GLN A 300 -25.87 -6.54 -17.45
C GLN A 300 -25.82 -5.46 -18.54
N GLU A 301 -26.77 -5.45 -19.47
CA GLU A 301 -26.88 -4.43 -20.52
C GLU A 301 -27.10 -3.03 -19.93
N TYR A 302 -27.98 -2.92 -18.94
CA TYR A 302 -28.21 -1.65 -18.24
C TYR A 302 -26.93 -1.12 -17.59
N LEU A 303 -26.22 -1.96 -16.83
CA LEU A 303 -24.99 -1.55 -16.16
C LEU A 303 -23.90 -1.17 -17.16
N THR A 304 -23.72 -1.97 -18.22
CA THR A 304 -22.71 -1.74 -19.26
C THR A 304 -22.94 -0.40 -19.95
N SER A 305 -24.20 -0.12 -20.33
CA SER A 305 -24.56 1.11 -21.04
C SER A 305 -24.45 2.37 -20.18
N ASN A 306 -24.52 2.25 -18.85
CA ASN A 306 -24.59 3.40 -17.93
C ASN A 306 -23.35 3.59 -17.06
N ALA A 307 -22.45 2.60 -16.98
CA ALA A 307 -21.27 2.67 -16.11
C ALA A 307 -20.30 3.79 -16.50
N LYS A 308 -20.21 4.14 -17.79
CA LYS A 308 -19.27 5.15 -18.32
C LYS A 308 -17.86 4.95 -17.76
N GLY A 309 -17.42 3.70 -17.71
CA GLY A 309 -16.14 3.28 -17.17
C GLY A 309 -15.96 3.45 -15.64
N THR A 310 -17.02 3.55 -14.84
CA THR A 310 -16.93 3.88 -13.40
C THR A 310 -17.29 2.69 -12.51
N PHE A 311 -16.28 2.07 -11.89
CA PHE A 311 -16.46 0.93 -10.97
C PHE A 311 -17.35 1.29 -9.76
N LEU A 312 -17.18 2.48 -9.19
CA LEU A 312 -17.95 2.91 -8.02
C LEU A 312 -19.46 2.96 -8.33
N TRP A 313 -19.84 3.50 -9.49
CA TRP A 313 -21.24 3.57 -9.89
C TRP A 313 -21.84 2.16 -10.01
N VAL A 314 -21.15 1.24 -10.68
CA VAL A 314 -21.58 -0.17 -10.78
C VAL A 314 -21.75 -0.79 -9.40
N ALA A 315 -20.79 -0.60 -8.49
CA ALA A 315 -20.85 -1.12 -7.14
C ALA A 315 -22.07 -0.58 -6.36
N LEU A 316 -22.34 0.73 -6.45
CA LEU A 316 -23.47 1.38 -5.77
C LEU A 316 -24.81 0.89 -6.32
N VAL A 317 -24.95 0.75 -7.64
CA VAL A 317 -26.17 0.21 -8.25
C VAL A 317 -26.39 -1.24 -7.83
N CYS A 318 -25.36 -2.09 -7.93
CA CYS A 318 -25.47 -3.48 -7.49
C CYS A 318 -25.81 -3.59 -6.00
N GLN A 319 -25.26 -2.73 -5.14
CA GLN A 319 -25.60 -2.67 -3.72
C GLN A 319 -27.07 -2.27 -3.51
N ALA A 320 -27.54 -1.25 -4.22
CA ALA A 320 -28.94 -0.79 -4.16
C ALA A 320 -29.93 -1.85 -4.64
N LEU A 321 -29.54 -2.67 -5.62
CA LEU A 321 -30.33 -3.81 -6.10
C LEU A 321 -30.24 -5.01 -5.15
N ALA A 322 -29.10 -5.23 -4.49
CA ALA A 322 -28.89 -6.30 -3.54
C ALA A 322 -29.69 -6.11 -2.24
N ASP A 323 -30.11 -4.88 -1.90
CA ASP A 323 -30.89 -4.55 -0.70
C ASP A 323 -32.02 -5.59 -0.48
N PRO A 324 -32.10 -6.25 0.70
CA PRO A 324 -33.15 -7.23 1.00
C PRO A 324 -34.58 -6.71 0.82
N LYS A 325 -34.79 -5.39 0.95
CA LYS A 325 -36.09 -4.74 0.72
C LYS A 325 -36.49 -4.72 -0.76
N VAL A 326 -35.53 -4.86 -1.68
CA VAL A 326 -35.78 -4.95 -3.12
C VAL A 326 -35.99 -6.42 -3.49
N ARG A 327 -37.26 -6.82 -3.62
CA ARG A 327 -37.63 -8.14 -4.15
C ARG A 327 -37.30 -8.25 -5.65
N LYS A 328 -37.05 -9.46 -6.17
CA LYS A 328 -36.79 -9.73 -7.60
C LYS A 328 -37.75 -8.99 -8.53
N ARG A 329 -39.07 -9.07 -8.27
CA ARG A 329 -40.11 -8.39 -9.07
C ARG A 329 -40.06 -6.86 -9.06
N HIS A 330 -39.29 -6.24 -8.16
CA HIS A 330 -39.12 -4.79 -8.05
C HIS A 330 -37.79 -4.29 -8.64
N THR A 331 -36.91 -5.18 -9.12
CA THR A 331 -35.60 -4.81 -9.68
C THR A 331 -35.73 -3.81 -10.81
N LEU A 332 -36.61 -4.07 -11.79
CA LEU A 332 -36.87 -3.14 -12.90
C LEU A 332 -37.35 -1.75 -12.44
N LYS A 333 -38.28 -1.72 -11.46
CA LYS A 333 -38.75 -0.46 -10.88
C LYS A 333 -37.63 0.29 -10.16
N LYS A 334 -36.74 -0.43 -9.47
CA LYS A 334 -35.60 0.17 -8.78
C LYS A 334 -34.57 0.72 -9.78
N ILE A 335 -34.31 0.02 -10.88
CA ILE A 335 -33.47 0.49 -11.98
C ILE A 335 -34.04 1.78 -12.57
N ALA A 336 -35.33 1.80 -12.92
CA ALA A 336 -35.98 3.00 -13.45
C ALA A 336 -35.87 4.20 -12.49
N TYR A 337 -36.02 3.95 -11.18
CA TYR A 337 -35.85 4.98 -10.15
C TYR A 337 -34.42 5.52 -10.07
N ILE A 338 -33.41 4.65 -10.19
CA ILE A 338 -31.99 5.05 -10.17
C ILE A 338 -31.69 5.89 -11.42
N SER A 339 -32.17 5.49 -12.60
CA SER A 339 -31.99 6.22 -13.85
C SER A 339 -32.65 7.61 -13.85
N ALA A 340 -33.71 7.80 -13.06
CA ALA A 340 -34.46 9.06 -13.00
C ALA A 340 -33.84 10.11 -12.06
N ARG A 341 -32.83 9.75 -11.27
CA ARG A 341 -32.09 10.71 -10.43
C ARG A 341 -30.86 11.22 -11.19
N PRO A 342 -30.69 12.53 -11.39
CA PRO A 342 -29.41 13.07 -11.81
C PRO A 342 -28.37 12.72 -10.75
N GLY A 343 -27.26 12.11 -11.18
CA GLY A 343 -26.11 11.77 -10.34
C GLY A 343 -25.26 12.97 -9.98
#